data_AF-A0A2V6SJS4-F1
#
_entry.id   AF-A0A2V6SJS4-F1
#
_cell.length_a   1.000
_cell.length_b   1.000
_cell.length_c   1.000
_cell.angle_alpha   90.00
_cell.angle_beta   90.00
_cell.angle_gamma   90.00
#
_symmetry.space_group_name_H-M   'P 1'
#
loop_
_entity.id
_entity.type
_entity.pdbx_description
1 polymer ?
#
loop_
_entity_poly.entity_id
_entity_poly.type
_entity_poly.pdbx_seq_one_letter_code
_entity_poly.pdbx_strand_id
1 'polypeptide(L)' 'MVGTFIADSEQLYEPRLSHDRLILGLSGMMSEAELHNLRLRLQAGARHKAERGE' A
#
# COMPACT_ATOMS: atom_id res chain seq x y z
N MET A 1 -14.05 -22.57 -18.67
CA MET A 1 -13.27 -21.32 -18.53
C MET A 1 -13.00 -21.13 -17.04
N VAL A 2 -11.74 -21.02 -16.60
CA VAL A 2 -11.41 -20.82 -15.17
C VAL A 2 -11.27 -19.31 -14.90
N GLY A 3 -11.86 -18.84 -13.81
CA GLY A 3 -11.69 -17.47 -13.31
C GLY A 3 -10.57 -17.36 -12.29
N THR A 4 -9.94 -16.18 -12.22
CA THR A 4 -8.96 -15.83 -11.19
C THR A 4 -9.52 -14.68 -10.38
N PHE A 5 -9.60 -14.87 -9.08
CA PHE A 5 -10.05 -13.87 -8.12
C PHE A 5 -8.88 -13.46 -7.23
N ILE A 6 -8.97 -12.26 -6.65
CA ILE A 6 -8.01 -11.73 -5.67
C ILE A 6 -8.77 -11.57 -4.36
N ALA A 7 -8.18 -11.91 -3.22
CA ALA A 7 -8.82 -11.75 -1.92
C ALA A 7 -7.90 -11.01 -0.94
N ASP A 8 -8.49 -10.22 -0.05
CA ASP A 8 -7.85 -9.71 1.16
C ASP A 8 -8.59 -10.22 2.42
N SER A 9 -8.39 -9.59 3.59
CA SER A 9 -9.04 -10.00 4.84
C SER A 9 -10.55 -9.74 4.87
N GLU A 10 -11.04 -8.82 4.04
CA GLU A 10 -12.41 -8.32 4.08
C GLU A 10 -13.22 -8.76 2.85
N GLN A 11 -12.60 -8.89 1.68
CA GLN A 11 -13.33 -9.03 0.42
C GLN A 11 -12.61 -9.88 -0.65
N LEU A 12 -13.42 -10.51 -1.50
CA LEU A 12 -13.03 -11.14 -2.77
C LEU A 12 -13.32 -10.20 -3.94
N TYR A 13 -12.34 -9.99 -4.80
CA TYR A 13 -12.37 -9.15 -5.98
C TYR A 13 -12.32 -10.00 -7.26
N GLU A 14 -13.13 -9.65 -8.24
CA GLU A 14 -13.06 -10.14 -9.61
C GLU A 14 -12.45 -9.08 -10.54
N PRO A 15 -11.18 -9.22 -10.95
CA PRO A 15 -10.50 -8.22 -11.79
C PRO A 15 -11.14 -7.97 -13.16
N ARG A 16 -12.09 -8.82 -13.59
CA ARG A 16 -12.85 -8.62 -14.82
C ARG A 16 -13.93 -7.55 -14.66
N LEU A 17 -14.41 -7.31 -13.44
CA LEU A 17 -15.36 -6.25 -13.13
C LEU A 17 -14.63 -4.91 -13.02
N SER A 18 -15.16 -3.89 -13.69
CA SER A 18 -14.55 -2.56 -13.69
C SER A 18 -14.51 -1.92 -12.31
N HIS A 19 -15.53 -2.16 -11.47
CA HIS A 19 -15.58 -1.66 -10.10
C HIS A 19 -14.40 -2.18 -9.26
N ASP A 20 -14.20 -3.50 -9.28
CA ASP A 20 -13.15 -4.15 -8.50
C ASP A 20 -11.76 -3.72 -8.95
N ARG A 21 -11.54 -3.49 -10.25
CA ARG A 21 -10.27 -2.92 -10.73
C ARG A 21 -10.03 -1.51 -10.23
N LEU A 22 -11.07 -0.67 -10.16
CA LEU A 22 -10.93 0.70 -9.66
C LEU A 22 -10.56 0.69 -8.18
N ILE A 23 -11.22 -0.15 -7.38
CA ILE A 23 -10.88 -0.30 -5.95
C ILE A 23 -9.46 -0.84 -5.79
N LEU A 24 -9.11 -1.94 -6.45
CA LEU A 24 -7.76 -2.51 -6.38
C LEU A 24 -6.68 -1.50 -6.79
N GLY A 25 -6.93 -0.70 -7.85
CA GLY A 25 -6.03 0.35 -8.28
C GLY A 25 -5.87 1.46 -7.22
N LEU A 26 -6.98 1.91 -6.64
CA LEU A 26 -6.95 2.91 -5.56
C LEU A 26 -6.23 2.40 -4.32
N SER A 27 -6.55 1.19 -3.86
CA SER A 27 -5.90 0.55 -2.70
C SER A 27 -4.39 0.41 -2.92
N GLY A 28 -3.96 0.06 -4.14
CA GLY A 28 -2.54 0.03 -4.51
C GLY A 28 -1.87 1.39 -4.36
N MET A 29 -2.46 2.45 -4.93
CA MET A 29 -1.93 3.81 -4.80
C MET A 29 -1.89 4.31 -3.35
N MET A 30 -2.90 3.98 -2.54
CA MET A 30 -2.94 4.34 -1.13
C MET A 30 -1.80 3.65 -0.36
N SER A 31 -1.57 2.36 -0.60
CA SER A 31 -0.47 1.62 0.02
C SER A 31 0.90 2.23 -0.30
N GLU A 32 1.12 2.67 -1.54
CA GLU A 32 2.35 3.36 -1.92
C GLU A 32 2.51 4.71 -1.21
N ALA A 33 1.43 5.47 -1.07
CA ALA A 33 1.43 6.75 -0.36
C ALA A 33 1.68 6.59 1.15
N GLU A 34 1.12 5.56 1.79
CA GLU A 34 1.39 5.22 3.19
C GLU A 34 2.86 4.83 3.38
N LEU A 35 3.39 4.00 2.48
CA LEU A 35 4.80 3.62 2.51
C LEU A 35 5.72 4.83 2.34
N HIS A 36 5.35 5.79 1.48
CA HIS A 36 6.07 7.06 1.35
C HIS A 36 6.13 7.81 2.69
N ASN A 37 5.00 7.94 3.38
CA ASN A 37 4.94 8.58 4.70
C ASN A 37 5.80 7.87 5.75
N LEU A 38 5.78 6.53 5.78
CA LEU A 38 6.63 5.74 6.68
C LEU A 38 8.12 6.00 6.41
N ARG A 39 8.54 6.03 5.13
CA ARG A 39 9.92 6.34 4.75
C ARG A 39 10.36 7.72 5.21
N LEU A 40 9.51 8.74 5.05
CA LEU A 40 9.82 10.09 5.54
C LEU A 40 10.06 10.11 7.05
N ARG A 41 9.21 9.42 7.82
CA ARG A 41 9.35 9.33 9.28
C ARG A 41 10.62 8.58 9.70
N LEU A 42 10.94 7.47 9.02
CA LEU A 42 12.16 6.71 9.28
C LEU A 42 13.42 7.53 8.98
N GLN A 43 13.44 8.27 7.87
CA GLN A 43 14.54 9.15 7.53
C GLN A 43 14.72 10.29 8.52
N ALA A 44 13.62 10.93 8.94
CA ALA A 44 13.65 11.95 9.99
C ALA A 44 14.20 11.38 11.30
N GLY A 45 13.74 10.19 11.71
CA GLY A 45 14.24 9.50 12.90
C GLY A 45 15.73 9.16 12.81
N ALA A 46 16.20 8.68 11.65
CA ALA A 46 17.61 8.39 11.42
C ALA A 46 18.49 9.65 11.54
N ARG A 47 18.05 10.78 10.98
CA ARG A 47 18.76 12.06 11.13
C ARG A 47 18.81 12.52 12.58
N HIS A 48 17.69 12.44 13.30
CA HIS A 48 17.63 12.84 14.70
C HIS A 48 18.52 11.96 15.59
N LYS A 49 18.69 10.66 15.27
CA LYS A 49 19.66 9.80 15.96
C LYS A 49 21.10 10.22 15.67
N ALA A 50 21.42 10.49 14.41
CA ALA A 50 22.74 10.97 14.00
C ALA A 50 23.11 12.30 14.65
N GLU A 51 22.15 13.24 14.78
CA GLU A 51 22.35 14.52 15.49
C GLU A 51 22.68 14.34 16.98
N ARG A 52 22.17 13.27 17.62
CA ARG A 52 22.50 12.90 19.00
C ARG A 52 23.79 12.08 19.13
N GLY A 53 24.41 11.67 18.01
CA GLY A 53 25.60 10.82 18.00
C GLY A 53 25.35 9.36 18.37
N GLU A 54 24.11 8.86 18.22
CA GLU A 54 23.73 7.45 18.37
C GLU A 54 24.06 6.60 17.13
#